data_AF-A0A524BB42-F1
#
_entry.id   AF-A0A524BB42-F1
#
_cell.length_a   1.000
_cell.length_b   1.000
_cell.length_c   1.000
_cell.angle_alpha   90.00
_cell.angle_beta   90.00
_cell.angle_gamma   90.00
#
_symmetry.space_group_name_H-M   'P 1'
#
loop_
_entity.id
_entity.type
_entity.pdbx_description
1 polymer ?
#
loop_
_entity_poly.entity_id
_entity_poly.type
_entity_poly.pdbx_seq_one_letter_code
_entity_poly.pdbx_strand_id
1 'polypeptide(L)'
;MKNRARLAVPRQRRRLGYHYDPDAFGQFSESIARTLGTARFLVWQSGVIAVWIAYNLVVPESWRFDPWGRGLVLLTLLLSLQASYAAPLILLAQNRQEARDRAQTELDRKVAERTQADTEFLAREIASVRMSLTDVATTQDVRDLVDLDELRQKVDYLTEVVEKLAARLDREH
;
A
#
# COMPACT_ATOMS: atom_id res chain seq x y z
N MET A 1 27.34 37.81 50.43
CA MET A 1 26.86 37.92 49.03
C MET A 1 26.24 36.58 48.64
N LYS A 2 24.91 36.56 48.43
CA LYS A 2 24.09 35.32 48.34
C LYS A 2 23.86 34.99 46.85
N ASN A 3 24.38 33.85 46.41
CA ASN A 3 24.34 33.37 45.02
C ASN A 3 22.89 33.22 44.51
N ARG A 4 22.45 34.14 43.63
CA ARG A 4 21.11 34.17 43.00
C ARG A 4 21.00 33.36 41.70
N ALA A 5 22.03 32.59 41.33
CA ALA A 5 22.16 32.01 39.99
C ALA A 5 21.76 30.52 39.85
N ARG A 6 20.94 29.95 40.75
CA ARG A 6 20.52 28.53 40.67
C ARG A 6 18.99 28.32 40.62
N LEU A 7 18.25 29.22 39.97
CA LEU A 7 16.79 29.09 39.81
C LEU A 7 16.32 28.83 38.37
N ALA A 8 17.24 28.64 37.42
CA ALA A 8 16.90 28.47 35.99
C ALA A 8 17.05 27.02 35.48
N VAL A 9 16.98 26.01 36.34
CA VAL A 9 16.92 24.61 35.89
C VAL A 9 15.47 24.16 35.98
N PRO A 10 14.76 23.98 34.85
CA PRO A 10 13.41 23.43 34.89
C PRO A 10 13.50 22.03 35.51
N ARG A 11 12.88 21.86 36.70
CA ARG A 11 12.73 20.54 37.33
C ARG A 11 11.98 19.66 36.33
N GLN A 12 12.71 18.76 35.69
CA GLN A 12 12.17 17.76 34.78
C GLN A 12 11.15 16.95 35.60
N ARG A 13 9.86 17.22 35.40
CA ARG A 13 8.78 16.40 35.95
C ARG A 13 9.04 15.00 35.42
N ARG A 14 9.46 14.08 36.30
CA ARG A 14 9.39 12.63 36.03
C ARG A 14 7.94 12.35 35.65
N ARG A 15 7.63 12.33 34.35
CA ARG A 15 6.41 11.73 33.86
C ARG A 15 6.56 10.26 34.21
N LEU A 16 5.76 9.79 35.18
CA LEU A 16 5.42 8.37 35.24
C LEU A 16 4.66 8.06 33.95
N GLY A 17 5.39 7.87 32.86
CA GLY A 17 4.86 7.25 31.67
C GLY A 17 4.71 5.78 32.01
N TYR A 18 3.47 5.34 32.20
CA TYR A 18 3.15 3.93 32.07
C TYR A 18 3.66 3.52 30.68
N HIS A 19 4.79 2.81 30.64
CA HIS A 19 5.36 2.28 29.40
C HIS A 19 4.37 1.22 28.92
N TYR A 20 3.42 1.66 28.11
CA TYR A 20 2.58 0.76 27.36
C TYR A 20 3.48 0.10 26.32
N ASP A 21 3.85 -1.16 26.56
CA ASP A 21 4.71 -1.93 25.68
C ASP A 21 3.88 -2.38 24.44
N PRO A 22 4.06 -1.72 23.29
CA PRO A 22 3.22 -1.96 22.12
C PRO A 22 3.45 -3.37 21.53
N ASP A 23 4.59 -4.00 21.82
CA ASP A 23 4.95 -5.32 21.30
C ASP A 23 4.24 -6.45 22.06
N ALA A 24 4.16 -6.34 23.39
CA ALA A 24 3.43 -7.29 24.23
C ALA A 24 1.92 -7.27 23.93
N PHE A 25 1.35 -6.08 23.76
CA PHE A 25 -0.02 -5.95 23.30
C PHE A 25 -0.16 -6.47 21.86
N GLY A 26 0.85 -6.23 21.02
CA GLY A 26 1.07 -6.77 19.67
C GLY A 26 0.63 -8.21 19.52
N GLN A 27 1.31 -9.06 20.28
CA GLN A 27 1.11 -10.51 20.28
C GLN A 27 -0.23 -10.92 20.90
N PHE A 28 -0.69 -10.20 21.93
CA PHE A 28 -1.96 -10.47 22.58
C PHE A 28 -3.17 -10.28 21.63
N SER A 29 -3.23 -9.19 20.87
CA SER A 29 -4.34 -8.97 19.93
C SER A 29 -4.30 -9.95 18.76
N GLU A 30 -3.12 -10.36 18.30
CA GLU A 30 -2.96 -11.39 17.27
C GLU A 30 -3.49 -12.75 17.75
N SER A 31 -3.21 -13.09 19.02
CA SER A 31 -3.77 -14.29 19.66
C SER A 31 -5.29 -14.21 19.82
N ILE A 32 -5.84 -13.04 20.16
CA ILE A 32 -7.29 -12.84 20.27
C ILE A 32 -7.95 -12.97 18.89
N ALA A 33 -7.39 -12.35 17.85
CA ALA A 33 -7.93 -12.42 16.50
C ALA A 33 -8.01 -13.87 15.99
N ARG A 34 -6.97 -14.67 16.27
CA ARG A 34 -6.93 -16.09 15.94
C ARG A 34 -7.96 -16.92 16.73
N THR A 35 -8.13 -16.59 18.01
CA THR A 35 -9.07 -17.30 18.90
C THR A 35 -10.53 -16.97 18.57
N LEU A 36 -10.86 -15.69 18.30
CA LEU A 36 -12.23 -15.25 17.98
C LEU A 36 -12.64 -15.52 16.53
N GLY A 37 -11.68 -15.50 15.58
CA GLY A 37 -11.95 -15.80 14.16
C GLY A 37 -12.21 -17.28 13.87
N THR A 38 -11.99 -18.17 14.85
CA THR A 38 -12.17 -19.61 14.68
C THR A 38 -13.53 -20.06 15.19
N ALA A 39 -14.32 -20.75 14.35
CA ALA A 39 -15.65 -21.29 14.71
C ALA A 39 -15.64 -22.19 15.98
N ARG A 40 -14.47 -22.72 16.36
CA ARG A 40 -14.25 -23.52 17.56
C ARG A 40 -14.58 -22.78 18.86
N PHE A 41 -14.36 -21.46 18.95
CA PHE A 41 -14.67 -20.69 20.15
C PHE A 41 -16.18 -20.64 20.41
N LEU A 42 -16.97 -20.40 19.37
CA LEU A 42 -18.43 -20.37 19.46
C LEU A 42 -19.01 -21.73 19.89
N VAL A 43 -18.45 -22.83 19.37
CA VAL A 43 -18.85 -24.19 19.76
C VAL A 43 -18.56 -24.45 21.24
N TRP A 44 -17.36 -24.10 21.71
CA TRP A 44 -16.99 -24.25 23.12
C TRP A 44 -17.89 -23.40 24.03
N GLN A 45 -18.08 -22.11 23.71
CA GLN A 45 -18.95 -21.21 24.46
C GLN A 45 -20.40 -21.72 24.56
N SER A 46 -20.93 -22.21 23.44
CA SER A 46 -22.28 -22.80 23.40
C SER A 46 -22.36 -24.07 24.26
N GLY A 47 -21.32 -24.89 24.25
CA GLY A 47 -21.21 -26.06 25.11
C GLY A 47 -21.23 -25.70 26.61
N VAL A 48 -20.47 -24.69 27.01
CA VAL A 48 -20.47 -24.21 28.41
C VAL A 48 -21.87 -23.72 28.84
N ILE A 49 -22.54 -22.94 27.99
CA ILE A 49 -23.91 -22.47 28.25
C ILE A 49 -24.88 -23.66 28.35
N ALA A 50 -24.80 -24.62 27.43
CA ALA A 50 -25.65 -25.81 27.42
C ALA A 50 -25.44 -26.68 28.67
N VAL A 51 -24.19 -26.90 29.07
CA VAL A 51 -23.83 -27.65 30.29
C VAL A 51 -24.34 -26.92 31.54
N TRP A 52 -24.23 -25.59 31.60
CA TRP A 52 -24.75 -24.79 32.71
C TRP A 52 -26.27 -24.92 32.84
N ILE A 53 -26.99 -24.83 31.72
CA ILE A 53 -28.44 -25.03 31.68
C ILE A 53 -28.77 -26.45 32.15
N ALA A 54 -28.14 -27.48 31.57
CA ALA A 54 -28.38 -28.88 31.92
C ALA A 54 -28.13 -29.17 33.40
N TYR A 55 -27.03 -28.65 33.97
CA TYR A 55 -26.71 -28.78 35.39
C TYR A 55 -27.82 -28.21 36.28
N ASN A 56 -28.30 -26.99 35.98
CA ASN A 56 -29.36 -26.37 36.77
C ASN A 56 -30.75 -27.02 36.58
N LEU A 57 -30.97 -27.75 35.49
CA LEU A 57 -32.19 -28.54 35.27
C LEU A 57 -32.22 -29.82 36.12
N VAL A 58 -31.10 -30.58 36.14
CA VAL A 58 -31.04 -31.92 36.73
C VAL A 58 -30.84 -31.90 38.25
N VAL A 59 -30.23 -30.85 38.80
CA VAL A 59 -29.96 -30.75 40.25
C VAL A 59 -31.25 -30.45 41.04
N PRO A 60 -31.48 -31.12 42.20
CA PRO A 60 -32.63 -30.86 43.09
C PRO A 60 -32.66 -29.42 43.63
N GLU A 61 -33.85 -28.89 43.95
CA GLU A 61 -34.04 -27.49 44.36
C GLU A 61 -33.15 -27.01 45.52
N SER A 62 -32.73 -27.92 46.40
CA SER A 62 -31.85 -27.59 47.53
C SER A 62 -30.42 -27.22 47.12
N TRP A 63 -29.96 -27.61 45.93
CA TRP A 63 -28.59 -27.39 45.44
C TRP A 63 -28.56 -26.58 44.13
N ARG A 64 -29.70 -26.06 43.68
CA ARG A 64 -29.79 -25.22 42.46
C ARG A 64 -29.14 -23.86 42.71
N PHE A 65 -27.98 -23.66 42.10
CA PHE A 65 -27.29 -22.37 42.08
C PHE A 65 -28.08 -21.31 41.28
N ASP A 66 -28.66 -21.68 40.13
CA ASP A 66 -29.41 -20.78 39.26
C ASP A 66 -30.77 -21.41 38.84
N PRO A 67 -31.83 -21.24 39.64
CA PRO A 67 -33.12 -21.87 39.38
C PRO A 67 -33.77 -21.35 38.08
N TRP A 68 -34.28 -22.26 37.25
CA TRP A 68 -34.99 -21.93 36.00
C TRP A 68 -36.18 -20.98 36.22
N GLY A 69 -36.88 -21.10 37.36
CA GLY A 69 -38.04 -20.26 37.70
C GLY A 69 -37.70 -18.79 38.00
N ARG A 70 -36.43 -18.45 38.26
CA ARG A 70 -35.97 -17.05 38.38
C ARG A 70 -35.36 -16.52 37.09
N GLY A 71 -35.28 -17.33 36.02
CA GLY A 71 -34.82 -16.88 34.71
C GLY A 71 -33.31 -16.91 34.47
N LEU A 72 -32.55 -17.79 35.15
CA LEU A 72 -31.10 -17.93 34.97
C LEU A 72 -30.34 -16.60 35.17
N VAL A 73 -30.61 -15.92 36.29
CA VAL A 73 -30.11 -14.56 36.56
C VAL A 73 -28.60 -14.54 36.66
N LEU A 74 -27.98 -15.57 37.24
CA LEU A 74 -26.52 -15.62 37.38
C LEU A 74 -25.84 -15.78 36.03
N LEU A 75 -26.37 -16.65 35.16
CA LEU A 75 -25.89 -16.78 33.79
C LEU A 75 -26.02 -15.45 33.04
N THR A 76 -27.16 -14.77 33.17
CA THR A 76 -27.43 -13.50 32.50
C THR A 76 -26.50 -12.40 33.01
N LEU A 77 -26.26 -12.32 34.32
CA LEU A 77 -25.32 -11.37 34.92
C LEU A 77 -23.89 -11.63 34.43
N LEU A 78 -23.49 -12.90 34.35
CA LEU A 78 -22.16 -13.28 33.89
C LEU A 78 -21.96 -12.95 32.40
N LEU A 79 -22.93 -13.25 31.55
CA LEU A 79 -22.90 -12.89 30.12
C LEU A 79 -22.90 -11.37 29.92
N SER A 80 -23.65 -10.62 30.74
CA SER A 80 -23.65 -9.15 30.68
C SER A 80 -22.30 -8.57 31.06
N LEU A 81 -21.66 -9.11 32.11
CA LEU A 81 -20.30 -8.74 32.50
C LEU A 81 -19.29 -9.10 31.41
N GLN A 82 -19.41 -10.28 30.81
CA GLN A 82 -18.55 -10.73 29.71
C GLN A 82 -18.60 -9.74 28.53
N ALA A 83 -19.80 -9.32 28.12
CA ALA A 83 -19.97 -8.33 27.06
C ALA A 83 -19.36 -6.97 27.44
N SER A 84 -19.56 -6.52 28.68
CA SER A 84 -19.02 -5.25 29.18
C SER A 84 -17.49 -5.21 29.18
N TYR A 85 -16.81 -6.31 29.50
CA TYR A 85 -15.35 -6.38 29.48
C TYR A 85 -14.78 -6.65 28.08
N ALA A 86 -15.54 -7.32 27.20
CA ALA A 86 -15.14 -7.52 25.82
C ALA A 86 -15.07 -6.18 25.05
N ALA A 87 -16.01 -5.27 25.28
CA ALA A 87 -16.06 -3.97 24.61
C ALA A 87 -14.74 -3.15 24.68
N PRO A 88 -14.15 -2.87 25.86
CA PRO A 88 -12.90 -2.12 25.95
C PRO A 88 -11.70 -2.86 25.35
N LEU A 89 -11.65 -4.20 25.47
CA LEU A 89 -10.61 -5.00 24.83
C LEU A 89 -10.68 -4.93 23.31
N ILE A 90 -11.89 -5.01 22.76
CA ILE A 90 -12.14 -4.87 21.33
C ILE A 90 -11.76 -3.46 20.87
N LEU A 91 -12.13 -2.41 21.59
CA LEU A 91 -11.77 -1.02 21.26
C LEU A 91 -10.25 -0.82 21.21
N LEU A 92 -9.50 -1.42 22.15
CA LEU A 92 -8.04 -1.36 22.13
C LEU A 92 -7.44 -2.13 20.94
N ALA A 93 -8.01 -3.29 20.60
CA ALA A 93 -7.59 -4.04 19.42
C ALA A 93 -7.87 -3.26 18.12
N GLN A 94 -9.04 -2.63 18.03
CA GLN A 94 -9.47 -1.80 16.89
C GLN A 94 -8.57 -0.57 16.72
N ASN A 95 -8.32 0.20 17.79
CA ASN A 95 -7.43 1.37 17.74
C ASN A 95 -6.04 1.03 17.16
N ARG A 96 -5.55 -0.19 17.42
CA ARG A 96 -4.26 -0.63 16.88
C ARG A 96 -4.34 -1.12 15.45
N GLN A 97 -5.42 -1.82 15.07
CA GLN A 97 -5.66 -2.15 13.66
C GLN A 97 -5.70 -0.87 12.84
N GLU A 98 -6.46 0.14 13.27
CA GLU A 98 -6.50 1.44 12.60
C GLU A 98 -5.13 2.12 12.53
N ALA A 99 -4.31 2.03 13.57
CA ALA A 99 -2.95 2.59 13.55
C ALA A 99 -2.06 1.89 12.51
N ARG A 100 -2.14 0.56 12.39
CA ARG A 100 -1.43 -0.21 11.35
C ARG A 100 -1.95 0.14 9.97
N ASP A 101 -3.27 0.21 9.80
CA ASP A 101 -3.91 0.50 8.52
C ASP A 101 -3.56 1.93 8.04
N ARG A 102 -3.50 2.90 8.96
CA ARG A 102 -3.00 4.26 8.66
C ARG A 102 -1.55 4.24 8.21
N ALA A 103 -0.67 3.53 8.92
CA ALA A 103 0.75 3.43 8.55
C ALA A 103 0.94 2.76 7.18
N GLN A 104 0.19 1.70 6.89
CA GLN A 104 0.19 1.05 5.58
C GLN A 104 -0.29 2.00 4.48
N THR A 105 -1.39 2.73 4.72
CA THR A 105 -1.93 3.70 3.77
C THR A 105 -0.92 4.83 3.47
N GLU A 106 -0.17 5.29 4.46
CA GLU A 106 0.87 6.30 4.25
C GLU A 106 2.05 5.77 3.42
N LEU A 107 2.45 4.51 3.63
CA LEU A 107 3.48 3.86 2.83
C LEU A 107 3.01 3.70 1.38
N ASP A 108 1.79 3.21 1.18
CA ASP A 108 1.20 3.01 -0.15
C ASP A 108 1.12 4.34 -0.91
N ARG A 109 0.74 5.44 -0.24
CA ARG A 109 0.76 6.79 -0.82
C ARG A 109 2.16 7.20 -1.28
N LYS A 110 3.18 7.03 -0.43
CA LYS A 110 4.57 7.37 -0.80
C LYS A 110 5.08 6.52 -1.96
N VAL A 111 4.72 5.25 -2.02
CA VAL A 111 5.06 4.36 -3.14
C VAL A 111 4.37 4.81 -4.42
N ALA A 112 3.08 5.17 -4.34
CA ALA A 112 2.32 5.69 -5.48
C ALA A 112 2.92 7.00 -6.02
N GLU A 113 3.27 7.95 -5.14
CA GLU A 113 3.93 9.20 -5.53
C GLU A 113 5.26 8.95 -6.25
N ARG A 114 6.10 8.03 -5.74
CA ARG A 114 7.36 7.64 -6.41
C ARG A 114 7.11 6.98 -7.76
N THR A 115 6.16 6.06 -7.82
CA THR A 115 5.80 5.36 -9.06
C THR A 115 5.30 6.33 -10.11
N GLN A 116 4.49 7.32 -9.71
CA GLN A 116 4.04 8.38 -10.60
C GLN A 116 5.22 9.21 -11.11
N ALA A 117 6.12 9.64 -10.23
CA ALA A 117 7.31 10.41 -10.62
C ALA A 117 8.23 9.62 -11.58
N ASP A 118 8.46 8.34 -11.31
CA ASP A 118 9.25 7.45 -12.18
C ASP A 118 8.56 7.28 -13.55
N THR A 119 7.23 7.14 -13.57
CA THR A 119 6.46 7.06 -14.81
C THR A 119 6.53 8.36 -15.62
N GLU A 120 6.42 9.51 -14.97
CA GLU A 120 6.57 10.82 -15.60
C GLU A 120 7.99 11.03 -16.14
N PHE A 121 9.01 10.59 -15.40
CA PHE A 121 10.40 10.62 -15.85
C PHE A 121 10.60 9.74 -17.08
N LEU A 122 10.16 8.48 -17.03
CA LEU A 122 10.24 7.56 -18.16
C LEU A 122 9.47 8.07 -19.39
N ALA A 123 8.30 8.69 -19.20
CA ALA A 123 7.55 9.28 -20.30
C ALA A 123 8.30 10.44 -20.96
N ARG A 124 8.98 11.29 -20.17
CA ARG A 124 9.83 12.37 -20.69
C ARG A 124 11.06 11.84 -21.42
N GLU A 125 11.71 10.81 -20.89
CA GLU A 125 12.84 10.16 -21.55
C GLU A 125 12.41 9.48 -22.87
N ILE A 126 11.27 8.81 -22.91
CA ILE A 126 10.75 8.23 -24.16
C ILE A 126 10.41 9.34 -25.17
N ALA A 127 9.85 10.47 -24.73
CA ALA A 127 9.55 11.60 -25.60
C ALA A 127 10.83 12.24 -26.17
N SER A 128 11.88 12.40 -25.37
CA SER A 128 13.17 12.95 -25.81
C SER A 128 13.85 12.02 -26.83
N VAL A 129 13.86 10.70 -26.56
CA VAL A 129 14.36 9.67 -27.47
C VAL A 129 13.57 9.65 -28.78
N ARG A 130 12.25 9.80 -28.72
CA ARG A 130 11.41 9.88 -29.92
C ARG A 130 11.73 11.10 -30.77
N MET A 131 11.98 12.26 -30.15
CA MET A 131 12.34 13.49 -30.87
C MET A 131 13.70 13.33 -31.57
N SER A 132 14.72 12.78 -30.89
CA SER A 132 16.03 12.56 -31.52
C SER A 132 15.96 11.56 -32.69
N LEU A 133 15.13 10.52 -32.58
CA LEU A 133 14.91 9.58 -33.68
C LEU A 133 14.22 10.25 -34.89
N THR A 134 13.29 11.17 -34.63
CA THR A 134 12.56 11.90 -35.69
C THR A 134 13.47 12.87 -36.45
N ASP A 135 14.38 13.54 -35.73
CA ASP A 135 15.35 14.48 -36.32
C ASP A 135 16.37 13.76 -37.21
N VAL A 136 16.84 12.58 -36.78
CA VAL A 136 17.74 11.73 -37.58
C VAL A 136 17.04 11.22 -38.84
N ALA A 137 15.79 10.75 -38.74
CA ALA A 137 15.01 10.31 -39.91
C ALA A 137 14.84 11.45 -40.92
N THR A 138 14.48 12.66 -40.45
CA THR A 138 14.31 13.83 -41.31
C THR A 138 15.61 14.21 -42.02
N THR A 139 16.74 14.19 -41.31
CA THR A 139 18.06 14.51 -41.89
C THR A 139 18.48 13.47 -42.93
N GLN A 140 18.23 12.18 -42.68
CA GLN A 140 18.50 11.11 -43.65
C GLN A 140 17.64 11.27 -44.91
N ASP A 141 16.33 11.49 -44.76
CA ASP A 141 15.43 11.70 -45.90
C ASP A 141 15.87 12.89 -46.76
N VAL A 142 16.22 14.03 -46.13
CA VAL A 142 16.74 15.20 -46.86
C VAL A 142 18.03 14.88 -47.60
N ARG A 143 18.92 14.07 -47.00
CA ARG A 143 20.20 13.70 -47.61
C ARG A 143 20.02 12.77 -48.81
N ASP A 144 19.11 11.80 -48.70
CA ASP A 144 18.76 10.90 -49.80
C ASP A 144 18.17 11.67 -51.00
N LEU A 145 17.34 12.68 -50.74
CA LEU A 145 16.81 13.57 -51.78
C LEU A 145 17.93 14.35 -52.51
N VAL A 146 18.93 14.85 -51.77
CA VAL A 146 20.08 15.56 -52.36
C VAL A 146 20.94 14.62 -53.20
N ASP A 147 21.22 13.40 -52.71
CA ASP A 147 22.01 12.41 -53.45
C ASP A 147 21.30 11.99 -54.75
N LEU A 148 19.97 11.89 -54.75
CA LEU A 148 19.17 11.62 -55.95
C LEU A 148 19.25 12.76 -56.97
N ASP A 149 19.22 14.01 -56.53
CA ASP A 149 19.40 15.17 -57.42
C ASP A 149 20.80 15.21 -58.03
N GLU A 150 21.84 14.85 -57.27
CA GLU A 150 23.21 14.73 -57.78
C GLU A 150 23.31 13.61 -58.84
N LEU A 151 22.70 12.45 -58.59
CA LEU A 151 22.63 11.35 -59.56
C LEU A 151 21.92 11.78 -60.84
N ARG A 152 20.80 12.50 -60.72
CA ARG A 152 20.05 13.02 -61.87
C ARG A 152 20.91 13.99 -62.69
N GLN A 153 21.61 14.93 -62.06
CA GLN A 153 22.53 15.83 -62.75
C GLN A 153 23.64 15.08 -63.49
N LYS A 154 24.19 14.01 -62.88
CA LYS A 154 25.20 13.17 -63.55
C LYS A 154 24.63 12.46 -64.78
N VAL A 155 23.39 11.98 -64.71
CA VAL A 155 22.71 11.35 -65.86
C VAL A 155 22.46 12.36 -66.98
N ASP A 156 21.97 13.56 -66.65
CA ASP A 156 21.72 14.62 -67.64
C ASP A 156 23.04 15.05 -68.31
N TYR A 157 24.11 15.21 -67.52
CA TYR A 157 25.45 15.51 -68.02
C TYR A 157 25.97 14.43 -68.98
N LEU A 158 25.86 13.15 -68.61
CA LEU A 158 26.28 12.05 -69.47
C LEU A 158 25.46 12.00 -70.76
N THR A 159 24.16 12.29 -70.68
CA THR A 159 23.27 12.36 -71.84
C THR A 159 23.72 13.46 -72.80
N GLU A 160 24.02 14.66 -72.29
CA GLU A 160 24.51 15.78 -73.09
C GLU A 160 25.88 15.48 -73.72
N VAL A 161 26.76 14.77 -73.02
CA VAL A 161 28.05 14.32 -73.54
C VAL A 161 27.86 13.33 -74.68
N VAL A 162 26.96 12.36 -74.53
CA VAL A 162 26.63 11.38 -75.59
C VAL A 162 26.05 12.09 -76.81
N GLU A 163 25.15 13.05 -76.62
CA GLU A 163 24.54 13.82 -77.71
C GLU A 163 25.60 14.67 -78.45
N LYS A 164 26.51 15.31 -77.72
CA LYS A 164 27.67 16.02 -78.30
C LYS A 164 28.61 15.11 -79.08
N LEU A 165 28.85 13.88 -78.59
CA LEU A 165 29.66 12.89 -79.30
C LEU A 165 28.97 12.41 -80.57
N ALA A 166 27.68 12.10 -80.51
CA ALA A 166 26.88 11.73 -81.68
C ALA A 166 26.89 12.85 -82.75
N ALA A 167 26.69 14.10 -82.34
CA ALA A 167 26.73 15.26 -83.24
C ALA A 167 28.14 15.61 -83.77
N ARG A 168 29.21 15.04 -83.20
CA ARG A 168 30.56 15.12 -83.77
C ARG A 168 30.78 14.03 -84.81
N LEU A 169 30.31 12.81 -84.55
CA LEU A 169 30.40 11.69 -85.48
C LEU A 169 29.63 11.96 -86.79
N ASP A 170 28.44 12.56 -86.69
CA ASP A 170 27.64 12.98 -87.86
C ASP A 170 28.27 14.12 -88.67
N ARG A 171 29.27 14.83 -88.12
CA ARG A 171 29.99 15.91 -88.83
C ARG A 171 31.30 15.46 -89.46
N GLU A 172 31.82 14.29 -89.07
CA GLU A 172 33.05 13.71 -89.65
C GLU A 172 32.76 12.75 -90.82
N HIS A 173 31.47 12.47 -91.11
CA HIS A 173 31.00 11.75 -92.30
C HIS A 173 30.43 12.71 -93.36
#